data_AF-A0A4Y2QHK3-F1
#
_entry.id   AF-A0A4Y2QHK3-F1
#
_cell.length_a   1.000
_cell.length_b   1.000
_cell.length_c   1.000
_cell.angle_alpha   90.00
_cell.angle_beta   90.00
_cell.angle_gamma   90.00
#
_symmetry.space_group_name_H-M   'P 1'
#
loop_
_entity.id
_entity.type
_entity.pdbx_description
1 polymer ?
#
loop_
_entity_poly.entity_id
_entity_poly.type
_entity_poly.pdbx_seq_one_letter_code
_entity_poly.pdbx_strand_id
1 'polypeptide(L)'
;MAGKWFLGCFLVLFLAWEINCQEGPPVISGSYKAIGEMVETLEDGSNLLTQIAFEETYDEERQMAAFRVWMVGMNVTFVENFVTNQTFQLNGTGCSQITVNEWIKTPAPPSLTAYEDINGTVRFSLKQLFALDKRYLKGQKQSTTFRGIPANKWMYEIRGRDDATNKATILNIYAFWSDGSWDTLSSSNKIVPLGYIVTRMNYTRGDPRFKIHEQFINVYGFLAGVTDPKLLEPIQGLGVLPGLSFLFSFVI
;
A
#
# COMPACT_ATOMS: atom_id res chain seq x y z
N MET A 1 -47.41 36.65 1.31
CA MET A 1 -47.33 35.17 1.24
C MET A 1 -46.01 34.74 0.59
N ALA A 2 -44.89 34.93 1.30
CA ALA A 2 -43.52 34.69 0.78
C ALA A 2 -42.75 33.70 1.68
N GLY A 3 -43.44 32.71 2.26
CA GLY A 3 -42.87 31.83 3.29
C GLY A 3 -42.83 30.34 2.94
N LYS A 4 -43.28 29.94 1.74
CA LYS A 4 -43.36 28.51 1.37
C LYS A 4 -42.38 28.07 0.29
N TRP A 5 -41.72 29.01 -0.39
CA TRP A 5 -40.78 28.70 -1.48
C TRP A 5 -39.32 28.60 -1.05
N PHE A 6 -38.97 29.07 0.16
CA PHE A 6 -37.59 28.98 0.67
C PHE A 6 -37.26 27.62 1.30
N LEU A 7 -38.26 26.88 1.80
CA LEU A 7 -38.02 25.59 2.46
C LEU A 7 -37.72 24.45 1.45
N GLY A 8 -38.29 24.53 0.24
CA GLY A 8 -38.05 23.55 -0.82
C GLY A 8 -36.65 23.62 -1.41
N CYS A 9 -36.13 24.83 -1.65
CA CYS A 9 -34.76 25.02 -2.15
C CYS A 9 -33.69 24.63 -1.11
N PHE A 10 -33.95 24.84 0.18
CA PHE A 10 -33.05 24.40 1.24
C PHE A 10 -32.99 22.86 1.38
N LEU A 11 -34.12 22.15 1.21
CA LEU A 11 -34.14 20.69 1.26
C LEU A 11 -33.43 20.04 0.06
N VAL A 12 -33.52 20.63 -1.13
CA VAL A 12 -32.81 20.13 -2.32
C VAL A 12 -31.30 20.37 -2.21
N LEU A 13 -30.86 21.42 -1.51
CA LEU A 13 -29.44 21.66 -1.22
C LEU A 13 -28.86 20.69 -0.17
N PHE A 14 -29.65 20.22 0.79
CA PHE A 14 -29.22 19.16 1.72
C PHE A 14 -29.27 17.76 1.12
N LEU A 15 -30.24 17.46 0.24
CA LEU A 15 -30.30 16.18 -0.48
C LEU A 15 -29.24 16.07 -1.59
N ALA A 16 -28.82 17.21 -2.16
CA ALA A 16 -27.67 17.26 -3.07
C ALA A 16 -26.33 17.20 -2.33
N TRP A 17 -26.30 17.33 -1.00
CA TRP A 17 -25.08 17.17 -0.19
C TRP A 17 -24.77 15.72 0.17
N GLU A 18 -25.70 14.80 -0.08
CA GLU A 18 -25.38 13.40 -0.37
C GLU A 18 -24.76 13.30 -1.79
N ILE A 19 -23.72 14.11 -2.04
CA ILE A 19 -22.80 13.92 -3.14
C ILE A 19 -22.10 12.60 -2.84
N ASN A 20 -22.64 11.50 -3.37
CA ASN A 20 -22.00 10.19 -3.55
C ASN A 20 -20.72 10.05 -2.73
N CYS A 21 -20.85 9.95 -1.40
CA CYS A 21 -19.71 9.65 -0.56
C CYS A 21 -19.42 8.18 -0.85
N GLN A 22 -18.60 7.91 -1.86
CA GLN A 22 -18.21 6.55 -2.20
C GLN A 22 -17.58 5.97 -0.93
N GLU A 23 -18.27 5.00 -0.33
CA GLU A 23 -17.79 4.29 0.84
C GLU A 23 -16.47 3.62 0.42
N GLY A 24 -15.35 4.15 0.92
CA GLY A 24 -14.05 3.53 0.75
C GLY A 24 -13.91 2.28 1.61
N PRO A 25 -12.83 1.52 1.44
CA PRO A 25 -12.50 0.44 2.37
C PRO A 25 -12.35 0.99 3.80
N PRO A 26 -12.51 0.11 4.81
CA PRO A 26 -12.23 0.46 6.20
C PRO A 26 -10.85 1.07 6.36
N VAL A 27 -10.74 2.03 7.27
CA VAL A 27 -9.46 2.65 7.63
C VAL A 27 -8.83 1.86 8.77
N ILE A 28 -7.57 1.45 8.61
CA ILE A 28 -6.78 0.94 9.74
C ILE A 28 -6.39 2.13 10.61
N SER A 29 -6.90 2.16 11.83
CA SER A 29 -6.46 3.07 12.89
C SER A 29 -5.60 2.31 13.88
N GLY A 30 -4.62 2.98 14.49
CA GLY A 30 -3.73 2.31 15.43
C GLY A 30 -2.60 1.53 14.79
N SER A 31 -1.79 0.96 15.67
CA SER A 31 -0.73 0.03 15.33
C SER A 31 -1.27 -1.27 14.74
N TYR A 32 -0.46 -1.96 13.94
CA TYR A 32 -0.79 -3.30 13.46
C TYR A 32 0.44 -4.17 13.19
N LYS A 33 0.17 -5.47 13.11
CA LYS A 33 1.07 -6.50 12.59
C LYS A 33 0.34 -7.27 11.50
N ALA A 34 1.03 -7.52 10.38
CA ALA A 34 0.50 -8.27 9.27
C ALA A 34 1.55 -9.26 8.74
N ILE A 35 1.09 -10.40 8.24
CA ILE A 35 1.90 -11.38 7.53
C ILE A 35 1.18 -11.78 6.24
N GLY A 36 1.93 -12.06 5.19
CA GLY A 36 1.34 -12.36 3.90
C GLY A 36 2.34 -12.84 2.87
N GLU A 37 1.89 -12.84 1.62
CA GLU A 37 2.73 -13.05 0.46
C GLU A 37 2.39 -12.08 -0.66
N MET A 38 3.37 -11.84 -1.52
CA MET A 38 3.21 -11.18 -2.81
C MET A 38 3.53 -12.19 -3.91
N VAL A 39 2.67 -12.27 -4.92
CA VAL A 39 2.87 -13.11 -6.10
C VAL A 39 2.80 -12.23 -7.34
N GLU A 40 3.83 -12.27 -8.17
CA GLU A 40 3.92 -11.43 -9.37
C GLU A 40 4.68 -12.16 -10.49
N THR A 41 4.42 -11.78 -11.74
CA THR A 41 5.23 -12.22 -12.87
C THR A 41 6.42 -11.30 -13.04
N LEU A 42 7.61 -11.87 -13.29
CA LEU A 42 8.79 -11.06 -13.58
C LEU A 42 8.60 -10.23 -14.85
N GLU A 43 9.08 -9.00 -14.78
CA GLU A 43 8.99 -8.02 -15.86
C GLU A 43 9.99 -8.25 -17.01
N ASP A 44 10.86 -9.24 -16.88
CA ASP A 44 11.93 -9.61 -17.81
C ASP A 44 11.45 -10.44 -19.02
N GLY A 45 10.15 -10.73 -19.10
CA GLY A 45 9.56 -11.52 -20.18
C GLY A 45 9.76 -13.03 -20.03
N SER A 46 10.33 -13.49 -18.92
CA SER A 46 10.51 -14.92 -18.63
C SER A 46 9.20 -15.66 -18.30
N ASN A 47 8.13 -14.91 -17.99
CA ASN A 47 6.88 -15.44 -17.42
C ASN A 47 7.06 -16.22 -16.11
N LEU A 48 8.21 -16.08 -15.45
CA LEU A 48 8.42 -16.70 -14.15
C LEU A 48 7.57 -15.99 -13.09
N LEU A 49 6.89 -16.79 -12.27
CA LEU A 49 6.18 -16.31 -11.10
C LEU A 49 7.16 -16.21 -9.93
N THR A 50 7.19 -15.05 -9.29
CA THR A 50 7.90 -14.84 -8.03
C THR A 50 6.88 -14.85 -6.91
N GLN A 51 7.14 -15.64 -5.88
CA GLN A 51 6.36 -15.67 -4.65
C GLN A 51 7.26 -15.22 -3.50
N ILE A 52 6.84 -14.16 -2.82
CA ILE A 52 7.63 -13.45 -1.80
C ILE A 52 6.79 -13.43 -0.52
N ALA A 53 7.24 -14.10 0.53
CA ALA A 53 6.63 -13.92 1.84
C ALA A 53 6.96 -12.53 2.38
N PHE A 54 6.07 -11.95 3.19
CA PHE A 54 6.32 -10.70 3.88
C PHE A 54 5.76 -10.67 5.30
N GLU A 55 6.36 -9.81 6.12
CA GLU A 55 5.89 -9.40 7.43
C GLU A 55 5.91 -7.87 7.47
N GLU A 56 4.88 -7.28 8.05
CA GLU A 56 4.79 -5.84 8.23
C GLU A 56 4.34 -5.50 9.63
N THR A 57 4.88 -4.43 10.19
CA THR A 57 4.34 -3.81 11.39
C THR A 57 4.32 -2.30 11.25
N TYR A 58 3.31 -1.67 11.82
CA TYR A 58 3.22 -0.23 11.99
C TYR A 58 2.98 0.07 13.46
N ASP A 59 3.77 0.97 14.01
CA ASP A 59 3.66 1.51 15.36
C ASP A 59 3.16 2.95 15.25
N GLU A 60 1.90 3.18 15.66
CA GLU A 60 1.26 4.49 15.62
C GLU A 60 1.87 5.45 16.64
N GLU A 61 2.26 4.99 17.82
CA GLU A 61 2.83 5.85 18.86
C GLU A 61 4.19 6.40 18.41
N ARG A 62 5.02 5.52 17.85
CA ARG A 62 6.36 5.89 17.36
C ARG A 62 6.34 6.50 15.97
N GLN A 63 5.22 6.44 15.25
CA GLN A 63 5.12 6.82 13.84
C GLN A 63 6.22 6.13 13.00
N MET A 64 6.32 4.80 13.15
CA MET A 64 7.29 3.98 12.42
C MET A 64 6.63 2.77 11.78
N ALA A 65 7.10 2.36 10.61
CA ALA A 65 6.74 1.11 9.98
C ALA A 65 7.98 0.27 9.68
N ALA A 66 7.83 -1.05 9.72
CA ALA A 66 8.82 -1.97 9.20
C ALA A 66 8.15 -2.98 8.27
N PHE A 67 8.74 -3.19 7.10
CA PHE A 67 8.29 -4.12 6.07
C PHE A 67 9.44 -5.05 5.69
N ARG A 68 9.31 -6.33 6.03
CA ARG A 68 10.30 -7.36 5.73
C ARG A 68 9.79 -8.27 4.63
N VAL A 69 10.64 -8.54 3.66
CA VAL A 69 10.39 -9.46 2.55
C VAL A 69 11.45 -10.56 2.49
N TRP A 70 11.01 -11.77 2.19
CA TRP A 70 11.89 -12.91 1.93
C TRP A 70 11.95 -13.16 0.43
N MET A 71 13.06 -12.77 -0.18
CA MET A 71 13.35 -13.08 -1.58
C MET A 71 14.37 -14.22 -1.62
N VAL A 72 14.38 -15.01 -2.69
CA VAL A 72 15.24 -16.19 -2.85
C VAL A 72 16.68 -15.88 -2.43
N GLY A 73 17.10 -16.40 -1.28
CA GLY A 73 18.45 -16.28 -0.73
C GLY A 73 18.75 -15.04 0.15
N MET A 74 17.82 -14.11 0.34
CA MET A 74 18.07 -12.90 1.14
C MET A 74 16.81 -12.29 1.75
N ASN A 75 16.91 -11.87 3.01
CA ASN A 75 15.88 -11.08 3.69
C ASN A 75 16.22 -9.60 3.51
N VAL A 76 15.23 -8.81 3.11
CA VAL A 76 15.34 -7.35 3.05
C VAL A 76 14.29 -6.76 3.97
N THR A 77 14.70 -5.86 4.86
CA THR A 77 13.80 -5.14 5.77
C THR A 77 13.89 -3.66 5.46
N PHE A 78 12.75 -3.04 5.23
CA PHE A 78 12.59 -1.60 5.10
C PHE A 78 12.05 -1.06 6.42
N VAL A 79 12.69 -0.07 7.01
CA VAL A 79 12.24 0.63 8.21
C VAL A 79 12.00 2.08 7.86
N GLU A 80 10.78 2.54 8.04
CA GLU A 80 10.35 3.90 7.73
C GLU A 80 10.01 4.65 9.01
N ASN A 81 10.61 5.82 9.18
CA ASN A 81 10.30 6.76 10.25
C ASN A 81 9.55 7.95 9.64
N PHE A 82 8.26 8.08 9.96
CA PHE A 82 7.40 9.12 9.41
C PHE A 82 7.63 10.48 10.09
N VAL A 83 8.24 10.52 11.27
CA VAL A 83 8.62 11.78 11.95
C VAL A 83 9.80 12.44 11.23
N THR A 84 10.82 11.66 10.89
CA THR A 84 12.02 12.17 10.20
C THR A 84 11.92 12.09 8.68
N ASN A 85 10.88 11.45 8.14
CA ASN A 85 10.70 11.18 6.72
C ASN A 85 11.90 10.44 6.11
N GLN A 86 12.42 9.46 6.85
CA GLN A 86 13.57 8.65 6.45
C GLN A 86 13.17 7.19 6.32
N THR A 87 13.68 6.53 5.28
CA THR A 87 13.56 5.09 5.10
C THR A 87 14.94 4.45 5.05
N PHE A 88 15.12 3.37 5.78
CA PHE A 88 16.32 2.56 5.78
C PHE A 88 16.03 1.18 5.21
N GLN A 89 16.90 0.71 4.33
CA GLN A 89 16.92 -0.66 3.83
C GLN A 89 18.04 -1.43 4.53
N LEU A 90 17.68 -2.50 5.23
CA LEU A 90 18.58 -3.46 5.84
C LEU A 90 18.54 -4.77 5.06
N ASN A 91 19.71 -5.30 4.70
CA ASN A 91 19.85 -6.61 4.07
C ASN A 91 21.04 -7.36 4.67
N GLY A 92 21.33 -8.57 4.17
CA GLY A 92 22.45 -9.38 4.65
C GLY A 92 23.84 -8.74 4.45
N THR A 93 23.95 -7.64 3.70
CA THR A 93 25.21 -6.98 3.39
C THR A 93 25.39 -5.60 4.05
N GLY A 94 24.34 -4.99 4.59
CA GLY A 94 24.44 -3.68 5.22
C GLY A 94 23.12 -2.97 5.48
N CYS A 95 23.24 -1.73 5.94
CA CYS A 95 22.15 -0.77 6.09
C CYS A 95 22.41 0.41 5.16
N SER A 96 21.39 0.84 4.43
CA SER A 96 21.46 2.01 3.54
C SER A 96 20.21 2.86 3.69
N GLN A 97 20.37 4.18 3.71
CA GLN A 97 19.23 5.10 3.64
C GLN A 97 18.75 5.18 2.20
N ILE A 98 17.45 5.04 1.99
CA ILE A 98 16.80 5.18 0.68
C ILE A 98 15.79 6.33 0.73
N THR A 99 15.57 6.98 -0.42
CA THR A 99 14.53 8.00 -0.55
C THR A 99 13.31 7.34 -1.15
N VAL A 100 12.29 7.15 -0.33
CA VAL A 100 11.00 6.63 -0.76
C VAL A 100 10.14 7.79 -1.26
N ASN A 101 9.84 7.82 -2.56
CA ASN A 101 8.89 8.79 -3.10
C ASN A 101 7.48 8.33 -2.73
N GLU A 102 6.90 8.89 -1.67
CA GLU A 102 5.55 8.55 -1.22
C GLU A 102 4.53 8.68 -2.36
N TRP A 103 3.73 7.64 -2.55
CA TRP A 103 2.61 7.58 -3.51
C TRP A 103 1.48 8.58 -3.21
N ILE A 104 1.54 9.24 -2.05
CA ILE A 104 0.40 9.91 -1.43
C ILE A 104 0.49 11.44 -1.56
N LYS A 105 1.64 12.01 -1.94
CA LYS A 105 1.84 13.47 -1.97
C LYS A 105 1.78 14.12 -3.35
N THR A 106 1.57 13.39 -4.45
CA THR A 106 1.69 13.96 -5.80
C THR A 106 0.37 13.97 -6.60
N PRO A 107 0.12 15.03 -7.40
CA PRO A 107 -0.99 15.10 -8.37
C PRO A 107 -0.74 14.27 -9.66
N ALA A 108 0.40 13.60 -9.76
CA ALA A 108 0.71 12.53 -10.71
C ALA A 108 1.11 11.28 -9.88
N PRO A 109 0.93 10.04 -10.35
CA PRO A 109 1.52 8.90 -9.68
C PRO A 109 3.02 9.12 -9.62
N PRO A 110 3.68 8.86 -8.47
CA PRO A 110 5.12 8.96 -8.42
C PRO A 110 5.71 7.99 -9.44
N SER A 111 6.91 8.35 -9.91
CA SER A 111 7.74 7.41 -10.65
C SER A 111 7.86 6.13 -9.82
N LEU A 112 7.32 5.04 -10.35
CA LEU A 112 7.34 3.73 -9.70
C LEU A 112 8.78 3.24 -9.47
N THR A 113 9.74 3.83 -10.17
CA THR A 113 11.19 3.61 -10.05
C THR A 113 11.74 3.72 -8.63
N ALA A 114 11.06 4.43 -7.71
CA ALA A 114 11.48 4.51 -6.30
C ALA A 114 11.19 3.21 -5.50
N TYR A 115 10.34 2.33 -6.04
CA TYR A 115 9.97 1.03 -5.47
C TYR A 115 10.27 -0.12 -6.42
N GLU A 116 10.90 0.18 -7.55
CA GLU A 116 11.40 -0.83 -8.47
C GLU A 116 12.68 -1.41 -7.87
N ASP A 117 12.71 -2.72 -7.71
CA ASP A 117 13.99 -3.38 -7.52
C ASP A 117 14.84 -3.27 -8.80
N ILE A 118 16.06 -3.80 -8.74
CA ILE A 118 16.99 -3.83 -9.88
C ILE A 118 16.41 -4.49 -11.15
N ASN A 119 15.29 -5.22 -11.04
CA ASN A 119 14.60 -5.90 -12.14
C ASN A 119 13.38 -5.11 -12.65
N GLY A 120 13.13 -3.90 -12.14
CA GLY A 120 11.98 -3.08 -12.53
C GLY A 120 10.67 -3.50 -11.87
N THR A 121 10.73 -4.32 -10.82
CA THR A 121 9.55 -4.89 -10.15
C THR A 121 9.11 -4.00 -8.98
N VAL A 122 7.88 -3.51 -9.04
CA VAL A 122 7.29 -2.57 -8.06
C VAL A 122 6.65 -3.33 -6.91
N ARG A 123 7.01 -3.02 -5.66
CA ARG A 123 6.40 -3.64 -4.47
C ARG A 123 5.84 -2.59 -3.53
N PHE A 124 4.63 -2.81 -3.04
CA PHE A 124 3.95 -1.91 -2.12
C PHE A 124 3.88 -2.52 -0.72
N SER A 125 4.23 -1.75 0.31
CA SER A 125 3.89 -2.10 1.68
C SER A 125 2.38 -1.97 1.91
N LEU A 126 1.84 -2.72 2.86
CA LEU A 126 0.44 -2.57 3.25
C LEU A 126 0.18 -1.16 3.79
N LYS A 127 1.14 -0.55 4.49
CA LYS A 127 1.03 0.83 4.98
C LYS A 127 0.71 1.82 3.86
N GLN A 128 1.36 1.67 2.72
CA GLN A 128 1.10 2.50 1.54
C GLN A 128 -0.27 2.21 0.92
N LEU A 129 -0.66 0.94 0.85
CA LEU A 129 -1.96 0.52 0.32
C LEU A 129 -3.12 0.94 1.23
N PHE A 130 -2.92 1.00 2.55
CA PHE A 130 -3.90 1.52 3.50
C PHE A 130 -4.05 3.04 3.43
N ALA A 131 -3.05 3.74 2.92
CA ALA A 131 -3.05 5.20 2.79
C ALA A 131 -3.51 5.68 1.40
N LEU A 132 -4.12 4.81 0.59
CA LEU A 132 -4.71 5.18 -0.70
C LEU A 132 -5.82 6.22 -0.53
N ASP A 133 -5.69 7.33 -1.27
CA ASP A 133 -6.65 8.44 -1.21
C ASP A 133 -7.98 8.07 -1.89
N LYS A 134 -9.09 8.39 -1.23
CA LYS A 134 -10.46 8.20 -1.72
C LYS A 134 -10.72 8.90 -3.05
N ARG A 135 -9.98 9.96 -3.40
CA ARG A 135 -10.11 10.64 -4.72
C ARG A 135 -9.84 9.71 -5.90
N TYR A 136 -9.11 8.61 -5.68
CA TYR A 136 -8.79 7.61 -6.70
C TYR A 136 -9.77 6.45 -6.72
N LEU A 137 -10.75 6.43 -5.82
CA LEU A 137 -11.76 5.38 -5.77
C LEU A 137 -12.64 5.41 -7.03
N LYS A 138 -12.86 4.23 -7.59
CA LYS A 138 -13.67 3.99 -8.78
C LYS A 138 -14.74 2.96 -8.47
N GLY A 139 -15.97 3.32 -8.83
CA GLY A 139 -17.12 2.46 -8.60
C GLY A 139 -17.58 2.44 -7.15
N GLN A 140 -18.57 1.59 -6.87
CA GLN A 140 -19.10 1.35 -5.54
C GLN A 140 -18.51 0.07 -4.96
N LYS A 141 -18.60 -0.06 -3.64
CA LYS A 141 -18.32 -1.30 -2.89
C LYS A 141 -19.07 -2.47 -3.52
N GLN A 142 -18.35 -3.56 -3.80
CA GLN A 142 -18.91 -4.78 -4.37
C GLN A 142 -18.73 -5.95 -3.41
N SER A 143 -19.82 -6.64 -3.06
CA SER A 143 -19.74 -7.93 -2.37
C SER A 143 -19.17 -8.99 -3.31
N THR A 144 -18.26 -9.80 -2.82
CA THR A 144 -17.54 -10.80 -3.61
C THR A 144 -16.99 -11.91 -2.70
N THR A 145 -16.17 -12.79 -3.26
CA THR A 145 -15.33 -13.71 -2.50
C THR A 145 -13.87 -13.48 -2.86
N PHE A 146 -12.99 -13.59 -1.87
CA PHE A 146 -11.54 -13.55 -2.09
C PHE A 146 -10.93 -14.78 -1.44
N ARG A 147 -10.30 -15.66 -2.22
CA ARG A 147 -9.73 -16.94 -1.72
C ARG A 147 -10.71 -17.78 -0.88
N GLY A 148 -11.98 -17.84 -1.30
CA GLY A 148 -13.04 -18.61 -0.63
C GLY A 148 -13.70 -17.89 0.55
N ILE A 149 -13.30 -16.64 0.83
CA ILE A 149 -13.78 -15.86 1.97
C ILE A 149 -14.80 -14.82 1.51
N PRO A 150 -15.96 -14.70 2.16
CA PRO A 150 -16.88 -13.59 1.92
C PRO A 150 -16.23 -12.23 2.15
N ALA A 151 -16.27 -11.36 1.13
CA ALA A 151 -15.48 -10.15 1.09
C ALA A 151 -16.24 -8.97 0.46
N ASN A 152 -15.73 -7.78 0.72
CA ASN A 152 -16.05 -6.57 -0.02
C ASN A 152 -14.83 -6.13 -0.83
N LYS A 153 -15.07 -5.63 -2.04
CA LYS A 153 -14.06 -5.17 -2.98
C LYS A 153 -14.28 -3.71 -3.35
N TRP A 154 -13.18 -2.97 -3.38
CA TRP A 154 -13.08 -1.60 -3.88
C TRP A 154 -12.04 -1.53 -4.99
N MET A 155 -12.21 -0.63 -5.95
CA MET A 155 -11.24 -0.40 -7.02
C MET A 155 -10.72 1.02 -6.92
N TYR A 156 -9.41 1.19 -6.92
CA TYR A 156 -8.75 2.47 -7.15
C TYR A 156 -8.19 2.50 -8.56
N GLU A 157 -8.26 3.64 -9.23
CA GLU A 157 -7.60 3.86 -10.51
C GLU A 157 -6.76 5.14 -10.45
N ILE A 158 -5.48 4.98 -10.71
CA ILE A 158 -4.51 6.06 -10.69
C ILE A 158 -3.85 6.16 -12.05
N ARG A 159 -3.92 7.35 -12.64
CA ARG A 159 -3.46 7.61 -14.00
C ARG A 159 -2.26 8.53 -13.97
N GLY A 160 -1.19 8.08 -14.60
CA GLY A 160 0.06 8.79 -14.74
C GLY A 160 0.38 9.13 -16.18
N ARG A 161 1.10 10.23 -16.31
CA ARG A 161 1.59 10.71 -17.58
C ARG A 161 2.98 11.29 -17.40
N ASP A 162 3.87 10.89 -18.30
CA ASP A 162 5.15 11.53 -18.50
C ASP A 162 5.12 12.21 -19.88
N ASP A 163 5.01 13.54 -19.87
CA ASP A 163 4.97 14.34 -21.08
C ASP A 163 6.31 14.34 -21.83
N ALA A 164 7.43 14.07 -21.16
CA ALA A 164 8.75 14.01 -21.79
C ALA A 164 8.94 12.72 -22.60
N THR A 165 8.37 11.61 -22.14
CA THR A 165 8.50 10.30 -22.80
C THR A 165 7.24 9.86 -23.57
N ASN A 166 6.16 10.65 -23.56
CA ASN A 166 4.84 10.28 -24.09
C ASN A 166 4.30 8.94 -23.54
N LYS A 167 4.81 8.51 -22.38
CA LYS A 167 4.36 7.31 -21.69
C LYS A 167 3.19 7.64 -20.79
N ALA A 168 2.23 6.74 -20.75
CA ALA A 168 1.12 6.77 -19.82
C ALA A 168 1.09 5.46 -19.03
N THR A 169 0.77 5.60 -17.74
CA THR A 169 0.66 4.48 -16.81
C THR A 169 -0.72 4.51 -16.18
N ILE A 170 -1.38 3.37 -16.13
CA ILE A 170 -2.63 3.19 -15.37
C ILE A 170 -2.35 2.14 -14.31
N LEU A 171 -2.56 2.50 -13.04
CA LEU A 171 -2.54 1.56 -11.93
C LEU A 171 -3.96 1.33 -11.44
N ASN A 172 -4.43 0.09 -11.55
CA ASN A 172 -5.67 -0.35 -10.94
C ASN A 172 -5.34 -1.14 -9.68
N ILE A 173 -5.91 -0.75 -8.54
CA ILE A 173 -5.72 -1.46 -7.27
C ILE A 173 -7.08 -1.93 -6.78
N TYR A 174 -7.27 -3.24 -6.73
CA TYR A 174 -8.44 -3.85 -6.11
C TYR A 174 -8.13 -4.19 -4.66
N ALA A 175 -8.81 -3.53 -3.72
CA ALA A 175 -8.66 -3.78 -2.29
C ALA A 175 -9.76 -4.74 -1.82
N PHE A 176 -9.38 -5.82 -1.13
CA PHE A 176 -10.30 -6.84 -0.61
C PHE A 176 -10.27 -6.87 0.91
N TRP A 177 -11.45 -6.82 1.52
CA TRP A 177 -11.63 -6.89 2.98
C TRP A 177 -12.70 -7.91 3.32
N SER A 178 -12.60 -8.56 4.48
CA SER A 178 -13.65 -9.46 4.94
C SER A 178 -14.96 -8.68 5.13
N ASP A 179 -16.09 -9.37 4.98
CA ASP A 179 -17.40 -8.77 5.20
C ASP A 179 -17.85 -8.79 6.68
N GLY A 180 -17.02 -9.34 7.58
CA GLY A 180 -17.33 -9.51 8.99
C GLY A 180 -17.98 -10.85 9.36
N SER A 181 -18.31 -11.69 8.38
CA SER A 181 -18.86 -13.03 8.60
C SER A 181 -17.79 -14.09 8.82
N TRP A 182 -16.56 -13.81 8.38
CA TRP A 182 -15.45 -14.74 8.55
C TRP A 182 -14.83 -14.61 9.94
N ASP A 183 -15.12 -15.60 10.79
CA ASP A 183 -14.62 -15.67 12.16
C ASP A 183 -13.26 -16.37 12.20
N THR A 184 -12.18 -15.60 12.03
CA THR A 184 -10.82 -16.07 12.25
C THR A 184 -10.14 -15.23 13.32
N LEU A 185 -10.07 -15.81 14.52
CA LEU A 185 -9.21 -15.43 15.65
C LEU A 185 -9.52 -14.08 16.30
N SER A 186 -10.32 -14.14 17.38
CA SER A 186 -10.23 -13.39 18.65
C SER A 186 -9.86 -11.89 18.64
N SER A 187 -9.96 -11.19 17.52
CA SER A 187 -9.77 -9.75 17.45
C SER A 187 -11.13 -9.08 17.48
N SER A 188 -11.24 -7.96 18.18
CA SER A 188 -12.44 -7.13 18.24
C SER A 188 -12.87 -6.57 16.87
N ASN A 189 -12.03 -6.72 15.85
CA ASN A 189 -12.28 -6.27 14.48
C ASN A 189 -12.81 -7.42 13.62
N LYS A 190 -14.13 -7.44 13.40
CA LYS A 190 -14.76 -8.40 12.48
C LYS A 190 -14.30 -8.24 11.03
N ILE A 191 -13.91 -7.02 10.65
CA ILE A 191 -13.52 -6.68 9.28
C ILE A 191 -12.00 -6.50 9.21
N VAL A 192 -11.33 -7.31 8.40
CA VAL A 192 -9.86 -7.33 8.24
C VAL A 192 -9.46 -7.29 6.76
N PRO A 193 -8.29 -6.71 6.43
CA PRO A 193 -7.79 -6.72 5.06
C PRO A 193 -7.42 -8.14 4.64
N LEU A 194 -7.87 -8.55 3.45
CA LEU A 194 -7.62 -9.87 2.90
C LEU A 194 -6.52 -9.87 1.84
N GLY A 195 -6.38 -8.77 1.12
CA GLY A 195 -5.40 -8.66 0.06
C GLY A 195 -5.68 -7.53 -0.93
N TYR A 196 -4.77 -7.43 -1.90
CA TYR A 196 -4.83 -6.48 -2.99
C TYR A 196 -4.49 -7.17 -4.31
N ILE A 197 -5.09 -6.71 -5.40
CA ILE A 197 -4.63 -7.02 -6.75
C ILE A 197 -4.24 -5.70 -7.39
N VAL A 198 -2.98 -5.60 -7.79
CA VAL A 198 -2.42 -4.41 -8.42
C VAL A 198 -2.13 -4.73 -9.88
N THR A 199 -2.85 -4.07 -10.79
CA THR A 199 -2.63 -4.17 -12.23
C THR A 199 -2.00 -2.88 -12.73
N ARG A 200 -0.77 -2.97 -13.25
CA ARG A 200 -0.04 -1.88 -13.90
C ARG A 200 -0.12 -2.05 -15.41
N MET A 201 -0.65 -1.05 -16.10
CA MET A 201 -0.60 -0.96 -17.55
C MET A 201 0.29 0.21 -17.96
N ASN A 202 1.33 -0.08 -18.74
CA ASN A 202 2.19 0.92 -19.36
C ASN A 202 1.95 0.94 -20.88
N TYR A 203 1.71 2.11 -21.45
CA TYR A 203 1.58 2.28 -22.90
C TYR A 203 2.23 3.58 -23.38
N THR A 204 2.71 3.56 -24.62
CA THR A 204 3.26 4.74 -25.30
C THR A 204 2.24 5.21 -26.33
N ARG A 205 1.90 6.50 -26.34
CA ARG A 205 0.88 7.00 -27.27
C ARG A 205 1.34 6.79 -28.73
N GLY A 206 0.52 6.11 -29.52
CA GLY A 206 0.83 5.77 -30.92
C GLY A 206 1.53 4.43 -31.11
N ASP A 207 1.93 3.74 -30.03
CA ASP A 207 2.37 2.35 -30.08
C ASP A 207 1.18 1.45 -29.66
N PRO A 208 0.77 0.47 -30.49
CA PRO A 208 -0.28 -0.47 -30.11
C PRO A 208 0.15 -1.46 -29.00
N ARG A 209 1.45 -1.54 -28.69
CA ARG A 209 1.97 -2.41 -27.64
C ARG A 209 1.75 -1.77 -26.27
N PHE A 210 1.20 -2.55 -25.36
CA PHE A 210 1.07 -2.23 -23.95
C PHE A 210 1.63 -3.38 -23.12
N LYS A 211 2.23 -3.07 -21.97
CA LYS A 211 2.72 -4.06 -21.01
C LYS A 211 1.78 -4.05 -19.80
N ILE A 212 1.25 -5.21 -19.45
CA ILE A 212 0.47 -5.42 -18.23
C ILE A 212 1.35 -6.19 -17.25
N HIS A 213 1.41 -5.71 -16.03
CA HIS A 213 2.01 -6.40 -14.89
C HIS A 213 0.94 -6.54 -13.80
N GLU A 214 0.83 -7.73 -13.23
CA GLU A 214 -0.11 -8.02 -12.14
C GLU A 214 0.65 -8.51 -10.92
N GLN A 215 0.34 -7.91 -9.77
CA GLN A 215 0.83 -8.32 -8.47
C GLN A 215 -0.36 -8.65 -7.57
N PHE A 216 -0.32 -9.82 -6.96
CA PHE A 216 -1.29 -10.30 -5.99
C PHE A 216 -0.68 -10.20 -4.61
N ILE A 217 -1.28 -9.42 -3.73
CA ILE A 217 -0.84 -9.25 -2.34
C ILE A 217 -1.87 -9.94 -1.47
N ASN A 218 -1.45 -10.97 -0.77
CA ASN A 218 -2.30 -11.88 -0.02
C ASN A 218 -1.99 -11.70 1.47
N VAL A 219 -2.95 -11.22 2.26
CA VAL A 219 -2.78 -11.07 3.72
C VAL A 219 -3.29 -12.34 4.40
N TYR A 220 -2.42 -13.04 5.12
CA TYR A 220 -2.75 -14.30 5.80
C TYR A 220 -3.03 -14.10 7.28
N GLY A 221 -2.37 -13.14 7.91
CA GLY A 221 -2.62 -12.76 9.30
C GLY A 221 -2.59 -11.26 9.43
N PHE A 222 -3.58 -10.71 10.12
CA PHE A 222 -3.66 -9.29 10.43
C PHE A 222 -4.12 -9.13 11.88
N LEU A 223 -3.33 -8.43 12.68
CA LEU A 223 -3.57 -8.17 14.09
C LEU A 223 -3.57 -6.66 14.31
N ALA A 224 -4.76 -6.10 14.56
CA ALA A 224 -4.90 -4.69 14.93
C ALA A 224 -4.48 -4.47 16.39
N GLY A 225 -3.86 -3.32 16.68
CA GLY A 225 -3.38 -2.95 18.01
C GLY A 225 -2.13 -3.70 18.49
N VAL A 226 -1.51 -4.51 17.63
CA VAL A 226 -0.33 -5.31 17.96
C VAL A 226 0.85 -4.84 17.12
N THR A 227 2.00 -4.60 17.75
CA THR A 227 3.27 -4.26 17.07
C THR A 227 4.27 -5.40 17.20
N ASP A 228 5.21 -5.50 16.25
CA ASP A 228 6.40 -6.31 16.41
C ASP A 228 7.65 -5.43 16.62
N PRO A 229 8.05 -5.16 17.86
CA PRO A 229 9.18 -4.28 18.12
C PRO A 229 10.48 -4.79 17.52
N LYS A 230 10.64 -6.11 17.34
CA LYS A 230 11.85 -6.70 16.74
C LYS A 230 11.99 -6.40 15.25
N LEU A 231 10.88 -6.10 14.55
CA LEU A 231 10.94 -5.65 13.15
C LEU A 231 11.39 -4.19 13.04
N LEU A 232 11.16 -3.39 14.08
CA LEU A 232 11.49 -1.96 14.13
C LEU A 232 12.91 -1.69 14.64
N GLU A 233 13.50 -2.64 15.38
CA GLU A 233 14.87 -2.53 15.86
C GLU A 233 15.88 -2.67 14.70
N PRO A 234 16.80 -1.70 14.51
CA PRO A 234 17.90 -1.88 13.57
C PRO A 234 18.74 -3.07 14.03
N ILE A 235 19.15 -3.92 13.09
CA ILE A 235 20.00 -5.09 13.37
C ILE A 235 21.32 -4.60 13.98
N GLN A 236 21.46 -4.70 15.30
CA GLN A 236 22.72 -4.42 15.98
C GLN A 236 23.76 -5.44 15.51
N GLY A 237 24.82 -4.98 14.83
CA GLY A 237 25.93 -5.85 14.39
C GLY A 237 26.31 -5.76 12.92
N LEU A 238 25.58 -5.01 12.08
CA LEU A 238 26.11 -4.61 10.77
C LEU A 238 27.14 -3.51 11.01
N GLY A 239 28.41 -3.91 11.00
CA GLY A 239 29.56 -3.03 11.21
C GLY A 239 29.48 -1.79 10.33
N VAL A 240 29.33 -0.64 10.98
CA VAL A 240 29.54 0.66 10.35
C VAL A 240 30.97 0.65 9.80
N LEU A 241 31.11 0.71 8.47
CA LEU A 241 32.40 0.96 7.84
C LEU A 241 33.03 2.20 8.51
N PRO A 242 34.30 2.14 8.95
CA PRO A 242 34.93 3.21 9.69
C PRO A 242 35.07 4.43 8.77
N GLY A 243 34.21 5.43 8.96
CA GLY A 243 34.23 6.66 8.16
C GLY A 243 33.00 7.56 8.27
N LEU A 244 31.85 7.04 8.73
CA LEU A 244 30.65 7.82 8.97
C LEU A 244 30.13 7.55 10.38
N SER A 245 30.64 8.33 11.34
CA SER A 245 30.05 8.48 12.66
C SER A 245 28.70 9.20 12.53
N PHE A 246 27.63 8.44 12.28
CA PHE A 246 26.27 8.92 12.55
C PHE A 246 25.92 8.58 13.99
N LEU A 247 25.92 9.61 14.83
CA LEU A 247 25.29 9.60 16.14
C LEU A 247 23.81 9.25 15.93
N PHE A 248 23.44 8.02 16.27
CA PHE A 248 22.06 7.68 16.62
C PHE A 248 21.71 8.45 17.90
N SER A 249 21.25 9.68 17.78
CA SER A 249 20.54 10.34 18.87
C SER A 249 19.11 9.82 18.86
N PHE A 250 18.88 8.73 19.59
CA PHE A 250 17.56 8.43 20.14
C PHE A 250 17.26 9.53 21.16
N VAL A 251 16.35 10.44 20.83
CA VAL A 251 15.65 11.21 21.86
C VAL A 251 14.57 10.26 22.39
N ILE A 252 14.80 9.76 23.61
CA ILE A 252 13.84 9.02 24.44
C ILE A 252 12.77 10.00 24.94
#